data_AF-A0A7X7UEU2-F1
#
_entry.id   AF-A0A7X7UEU2-F1
#
_cell.length_a   1.000
_cell.length_b   1.000
_cell.length_c   1.000
_cell.angle_alpha   90.00
_cell.angle_beta   90.00
_cell.angle_gamma   90.00
#
_symmetry.space_group_name_H-M   'P 1'
#
loop_
_entity.id
_entity.type
_entity.pdbx_description
1 polymer ?
#
loop_
_entity_poly.entity_id
_entity_poly.type
_entity_poly.pdbx_seq_one_letter_code
_entity_poly.pdbx_strand_id
1 'polypeptide(L)'
;MQWQNGDAPGLNWEKAKSHCANLNWGGFDDWRLPTVSELRSFIRGCDNTAAGGACGVTDECLAYMSCWDPPCEGCGYFGGPGRGGRYWPAELAGNGWIYWSSSQVVENHDTAWRVHFTNGLVSYNDTTYLYFARCVR
;
A
#
# COMPACT_ATOMS: atom_id res chain seq x y z
N MET A 1 -10.14 -7.64 -11.11
CA MET A 1 -9.33 -7.42 -9.89
C MET A 1 -10.18 -7.73 -8.67
N GLN A 2 -9.71 -8.62 -7.81
CA GLN A 2 -10.36 -9.06 -6.59
C GLN A 2 -9.40 -8.91 -5.41
N TRP A 3 -9.91 -8.48 -4.27
CA TRP A 3 -9.14 -8.26 -3.05
C TRP A 3 -9.56 -9.25 -1.97
N GLN A 4 -8.61 -9.66 -1.14
CA GLN A 4 -8.89 -10.46 0.05
C GLN A 4 -9.80 -9.70 1.01
N ASN A 5 -10.76 -10.41 1.62
CA ASN A 5 -11.60 -9.84 2.67
C ASN A 5 -10.87 -9.86 4.03
N GLY A 6 -10.04 -8.85 4.27
CA GLY A 6 -9.28 -8.68 5.51
C GLY A 6 -7.82 -8.32 5.28
N ASP A 7 -7.05 -8.34 6.36
CA ASP A 7 -5.61 -8.02 6.35
C ASP A 7 -4.82 -9.17 6.98
N ALA A 8 -3.69 -9.50 6.36
CA ALA A 8 -2.64 -10.27 7.03
C ALA A 8 -1.97 -9.40 8.11
N PRO A 9 -1.49 -10.01 9.21
CA PRO A 9 -0.87 -9.27 10.31
C PRO A 9 0.43 -8.55 9.88
N GLY A 10 1.07 -7.86 10.82
CA GLY A 10 2.38 -7.24 10.60
C GLY A 10 3.44 -8.25 10.17
N LEU A 11 3.82 -8.20 8.90
CA LEU A 11 4.82 -9.06 8.26
C LEU A 11 5.95 -8.20 7.70
N ASN A 12 7.16 -8.75 7.68
CA ASN A 12 8.23 -8.17 6.87
C ASN A 12 7.92 -8.39 5.38
N TRP A 13 8.60 -7.67 4.50
CA TRP A 13 8.22 -7.60 3.09
C TRP A 13 8.27 -8.97 2.39
N GLU A 14 9.32 -9.75 2.64
CA GLU A 14 9.47 -11.12 2.13
C GLU A 14 8.33 -12.04 2.59
N LYS A 15 7.97 -11.99 3.88
CA LYS A 15 6.86 -12.75 4.43
C LYS A 15 5.51 -12.28 3.91
N ALA A 16 5.33 -10.98 3.65
CA ALA A 16 4.11 -10.43 3.05
C ALA A 16 3.91 -10.96 1.62
N LYS A 17 4.97 -10.93 0.79
CA LYS A 17 4.96 -11.54 -0.55
C LYS A 17 4.62 -13.02 -0.47
N SER A 18 5.33 -13.76 0.39
CA SER A 18 5.14 -15.19 0.57
C SER A 18 3.76 -15.55 1.11
N HIS A 19 3.21 -14.75 2.01
CA HIS A 19 1.86 -14.95 2.54
C HIS A 19 0.82 -14.88 1.41
N CYS A 20 0.89 -13.84 0.58
CA CYS A 20 -0.06 -13.72 -0.52
C CYS A 20 0.16 -14.80 -1.60
N ALA A 21 1.39 -15.11 -1.98
CA ALA A 21 1.68 -16.12 -3.00
C ALA A 21 1.25 -17.54 -2.61
N ASN A 22 1.14 -17.84 -1.30
CA ASN A 22 0.71 -19.14 -0.78
C ASN A 22 -0.74 -19.12 -0.27
N LEU A 23 -1.47 -18.02 -0.44
CA LEU A 23 -2.85 -17.91 0.03
C LEU A 23 -3.76 -18.76 -0.87
N ASN A 24 -4.46 -19.73 -0.27
CA ASN A 24 -5.60 -20.39 -0.92
C ASN A 24 -6.89 -19.93 -0.24
N TRP A 25 -7.59 -19.01 -0.90
CA TRP A 25 -8.82 -18.41 -0.37
C TRP A 25 -9.85 -18.22 -1.47
N GLY A 26 -11.11 -18.55 -1.17
CA GLY A 26 -12.20 -18.45 -2.13
C GLY A 26 -12.09 -19.39 -3.34
N GLY A 27 -11.26 -20.44 -3.24
CA GLY A 27 -10.99 -21.37 -4.34
C GLY A 27 -9.92 -20.92 -5.33
N PHE A 28 -9.13 -19.89 -4.97
CA PHE A 28 -8.08 -19.32 -5.81
C PHE A 28 -6.72 -19.37 -5.11
N ASP A 29 -5.66 -19.57 -5.89
CA ASP A 29 -4.25 -19.72 -5.47
C ASP A 29 -3.29 -18.78 -6.22
N ASP A 30 -3.82 -17.87 -7.04
CA ASP A 30 -3.10 -16.87 -7.84
C ASP A 30 -3.03 -15.50 -7.14
N TRP A 31 -3.08 -15.50 -5.81
CA TRP A 31 -3.00 -14.28 -5.00
C TRP A 31 -1.58 -13.72 -4.97
N ARG A 32 -1.47 -12.39 -4.92
CA ARG A 32 -0.20 -11.70 -4.78
C ARG A 32 -0.30 -10.47 -3.89
N LEU A 33 0.86 -9.98 -3.47
CA LEU A 33 0.96 -8.68 -2.84
C LEU A 33 0.73 -7.59 -3.90
N PRO A 34 -0.11 -6.57 -3.62
CA PRO A 34 -0.51 -5.55 -4.58
C PRO A 34 0.64 -4.60 -4.90
N THR A 35 0.63 -4.01 -6.09
CA THR A 35 1.57 -2.95 -6.44
C THR A 35 1.26 -1.67 -5.66
N VAL A 36 2.20 -0.71 -5.68
CA VAL A 36 1.99 0.59 -5.02
C VAL A 36 0.80 1.33 -5.63
N SER A 37 0.62 1.28 -6.95
CA SER A 37 -0.50 1.93 -7.64
C SER A 37 -1.84 1.29 -7.26
N GLU A 38 -1.89 -0.03 -7.14
CA GLU A 38 -3.08 -0.75 -6.66
C GLU A 38 -3.45 -0.37 -5.23
N LEU A 39 -2.47 -0.26 -4.32
CA LEU A 39 -2.75 0.20 -2.95
C LEU A 39 -3.18 1.67 -2.89
N ARG A 40 -2.58 2.54 -3.71
CA ARG A 40 -3.00 3.94 -3.83
C ARG A 40 -4.46 4.07 -4.27
N SER A 41 -4.99 3.09 -5.00
CA SER A 41 -6.41 3.06 -5.38
C SER A 41 -7.37 2.98 -4.19
N PHE A 42 -6.89 2.68 -2.98
CA PHE A 42 -7.67 2.74 -1.74
C PHE A 42 -7.62 4.08 -1.01
N ILE A 43 -6.73 4.99 -1.39
CA ILE A 43 -6.65 6.30 -0.75
C ILE A 43 -7.95 7.08 -1.05
N ARG A 44 -8.61 7.57 0.01
CA ARG A 44 -9.83 8.40 -0.08
C ARG A 44 -9.62 9.69 0.70
N GLY A 45 -10.00 10.83 0.12
CA GLY A 45 -9.92 12.13 0.77
C GLY A 45 -8.52 12.77 0.80
N CYS A 46 -7.56 12.27 0.02
CA CYS A 46 -6.26 12.91 -0.19
C CYS A 46 -5.91 12.95 -1.68
N ASP A 47 -6.22 14.07 -2.34
CA ASP A 47 -6.05 14.21 -3.79
C ASP A 47 -4.58 14.15 -4.23
N ASN A 48 -3.65 14.53 -3.34
CA ASN A 48 -2.21 14.44 -3.61
C ASN A 48 -1.76 13.01 -3.90
N THR A 49 -2.24 12.03 -3.13
CA THR A 49 -1.70 10.66 -3.16
C THR A 49 -2.66 9.61 -3.67
N ALA A 50 -3.95 9.95 -3.81
CA ALA A 50 -4.92 9.10 -4.49
C ALA A 50 -4.44 8.70 -5.90
N ALA A 51 -5.04 7.64 -6.45
CA ALA A 51 -4.75 7.24 -7.82
C ALA A 51 -5.04 8.41 -8.80
N GLY A 52 -4.07 8.73 -9.66
CA GLY A 52 -4.12 9.90 -10.55
C GLY A 52 -3.81 11.24 -9.87
N GLY A 53 -3.51 11.23 -8.57
CA GLY A 53 -3.04 12.41 -7.83
C GLY A 53 -1.62 12.84 -8.20
N ALA A 54 -1.19 13.95 -7.61
CA ALA A 54 0.09 14.59 -7.93
C ALA A 54 1.34 13.75 -7.56
N CYS A 55 1.24 12.82 -6.60
CA CYS A 55 2.36 11.96 -6.22
C CYS A 55 2.84 11.09 -7.40
N GLY A 56 4.11 11.26 -7.78
CA GLY A 56 4.73 10.65 -8.95
C GLY A 56 5.03 9.15 -8.84
N VAL A 57 4.95 8.56 -7.64
CA VAL A 57 5.28 7.14 -7.40
C VAL A 57 4.22 6.22 -8.00
N THR A 58 4.54 5.57 -9.11
CA THR A 58 3.66 4.70 -9.89
C THR A 58 4.37 3.40 -10.21
N ASP A 59 3.68 2.42 -10.78
CA ASP A 59 4.32 1.15 -11.17
C ASP A 59 5.35 1.38 -12.30
N GLU A 60 5.21 2.46 -13.06
CA GLU A 60 6.14 2.92 -14.08
C GLU A 60 7.29 3.76 -13.50
N CYS A 61 7.16 4.27 -12.28
CA CYS A 61 8.12 5.16 -11.64
C CYS A 61 8.33 4.76 -10.16
N LEU A 62 9.28 3.84 -9.95
CA LEU A 62 9.64 3.30 -8.63
C LEU A 62 10.99 3.78 -8.10
N ALA A 63 11.67 4.65 -8.84
CA ALA A 63 12.93 5.26 -8.43
C ALA A 63 12.65 6.40 -7.44
N TYR A 64 13.11 6.25 -6.20
CA TYR A 64 12.89 7.27 -5.17
C TYR A 64 13.37 8.65 -5.63
N MET A 65 14.55 8.73 -6.25
CA MET A 65 15.20 10.00 -6.58
C MET A 65 14.47 10.81 -7.66
N SER A 66 13.63 10.16 -8.47
CA SER A 66 12.92 10.82 -9.59
C SER A 66 11.40 10.80 -9.47
N CYS A 67 10.84 9.87 -8.70
CA CYS A 67 9.40 9.63 -8.66
C CYS A 67 8.74 10.11 -7.37
N TRP A 68 9.51 10.21 -6.28
CA TRP A 68 8.99 10.72 -5.02
C TRP A 68 9.12 12.23 -4.96
N ASP A 69 8.00 12.90 -4.71
CA ASP A 69 7.90 14.35 -4.66
C ASP A 69 7.09 14.80 -3.43
N PRO A 70 7.09 16.11 -3.08
CA PRO A 70 6.38 16.60 -1.89
C PRO A 70 4.90 16.19 -1.78
N PRO A 71 4.11 16.11 -2.87
CA PRO A 71 2.76 15.53 -2.82
C PRO A 71 2.68 14.12 -2.22
N CYS A 72 3.72 13.29 -2.38
CA CYS A 72 3.74 11.95 -1.81
C CYS A 72 3.76 11.93 -0.27
N GLU A 73 4.09 13.05 0.40
CA GLU A 73 4.00 13.20 1.86
C GLU A 73 2.58 12.97 2.41
N GLY A 74 1.58 13.05 1.54
CA GLY A 74 0.18 12.81 1.87
C GLY A 74 -0.55 14.08 2.27
N CYS A 75 -1.42 13.92 3.27
CA CYS A 75 -2.33 14.91 3.79
C CYS A 75 -2.24 14.95 5.33
N GLY A 76 -3.13 15.69 6.00
CA GLY A 76 -3.16 15.78 7.46
C GLY A 76 -3.42 14.42 8.13
N TYR A 77 -2.86 14.19 9.31
CA TYR A 77 -3.15 12.96 10.06
C TYR A 77 -4.64 12.85 10.42
N PHE A 78 -5.19 11.66 10.24
CA PHE A 78 -6.57 11.28 10.57
C PHE A 78 -7.64 12.21 9.95
N GLY A 79 -7.36 12.80 8.78
CA GLY A 79 -8.29 13.68 8.05
C GLY A 79 -9.14 12.98 6.99
N GLY A 80 -8.96 11.67 6.79
CA GLY A 80 -9.67 10.89 5.78
C GLY A 80 -11.10 10.48 6.19
N PRO A 81 -11.92 10.04 5.22
CA PRO A 81 -13.34 9.72 5.44
C PRO A 81 -13.58 8.35 6.09
N GLY A 82 -12.55 7.50 6.20
CA GLY A 82 -12.66 6.17 6.78
C GLY A 82 -12.76 6.17 8.30
N ARG A 83 -13.05 4.99 8.86
CA ARG A 83 -13.17 4.81 10.32
C ARG A 83 -11.98 5.40 11.06
N GLY A 84 -12.19 6.23 12.07
CA GLY A 84 -11.09 6.82 12.85
C GLY A 84 -10.21 7.81 12.07
N GLY A 85 -10.74 8.40 10.99
CA GLY A 85 -10.04 9.43 10.20
C GLY A 85 -9.05 8.87 9.18
N ARG A 86 -9.02 7.56 8.95
CA ARG A 86 -8.11 6.95 7.98
C ARG A 86 -8.53 7.32 6.55
N TYR A 87 -7.55 7.51 5.67
CA TYR A 87 -7.71 7.71 4.23
C TYR A 87 -8.06 6.40 3.52
N TRP A 88 -9.04 5.68 4.04
CA TRP A 88 -9.39 4.31 3.68
C TRP A 88 -10.86 4.27 3.24
N PRO A 89 -11.26 3.38 2.30
CA PRO A 89 -12.66 3.27 1.89
C PRO A 89 -13.52 2.78 3.06
N ALA A 90 -14.56 3.53 3.41
CA ALA A 90 -15.38 3.25 4.60
C ALA A 90 -16.13 1.91 4.52
N GLU A 91 -16.42 1.48 3.29
CA GLU A 91 -17.11 0.25 2.93
C GLU A 91 -16.19 -0.98 2.93
N LEU A 92 -14.86 -0.79 2.90
CA LEU A 92 -13.91 -1.88 2.78
C LEU A 92 -13.52 -2.39 4.17
N ALA A 93 -13.75 -3.69 4.41
CA ALA A 93 -13.23 -4.38 5.59
C ALA A 93 -11.72 -4.17 5.69
N GLY A 94 -11.14 -4.16 6.89
CA GLY A 94 -9.72 -3.93 7.12
C GLY A 94 -9.44 -2.80 8.10
N ASN A 95 -8.17 -2.62 8.42
CA ASN A 95 -7.74 -1.66 9.43
C ASN A 95 -7.20 -0.35 8.86
N GLY A 96 -6.83 -0.24 7.58
CA GLY A 96 -6.36 1.04 7.03
C GLY A 96 -5.15 1.63 7.80
N TRP A 97 -4.22 0.81 8.25
CA TRP A 97 -2.94 1.26 8.83
C TRP A 97 -1.88 1.47 7.76
N ILE A 98 -0.80 0.68 7.79
CA ILE A 98 0.33 0.75 6.86
C ILE A 98 0.38 -0.59 6.15
N TYR A 99 0.45 -0.56 4.83
CA TYR A 99 0.48 -1.76 4.00
C TYR A 99 1.70 -1.79 3.11
N TRP A 100 2.32 -2.96 3.04
CA TRP A 100 3.35 -3.26 2.05
C TRP A 100 2.74 -3.37 0.65
N SER A 101 3.39 -2.74 -0.32
CA SER A 101 3.22 -3.08 -1.74
C SER A 101 4.25 -4.12 -2.16
N SER A 102 4.09 -4.77 -3.31
CA SER A 102 5.10 -5.59 -3.99
C SER A 102 6.13 -4.76 -4.76
N SER A 103 5.99 -3.44 -4.81
CA SER A 103 6.88 -2.56 -5.56
C SER A 103 8.17 -2.30 -4.77
N GLN A 104 9.29 -2.80 -5.29
CA GLN A 104 10.63 -2.55 -4.75
C GLN A 104 11.16 -1.18 -5.21
N VAL A 105 11.94 -0.50 -4.37
CA VAL A 105 12.63 0.75 -4.77
C VAL A 105 13.79 0.39 -5.70
N VAL A 106 13.96 1.15 -6.79
CA VAL A 106 14.97 0.85 -7.81
C VAL A 106 16.40 0.98 -7.25
N GLU A 107 16.64 2.01 -6.46
CA GLU A 107 17.97 2.35 -5.97
C GLU A 107 18.44 1.45 -4.82
N ASN A 108 17.51 0.80 -4.11
CA ASN A 108 17.84 -0.01 -2.94
C ASN A 108 16.92 -1.22 -2.79
N HIS A 109 17.46 -2.41 -3.08
CA HIS A 109 16.76 -3.68 -2.97
C HIS A 109 16.39 -4.10 -1.54
N ASP A 110 17.00 -3.49 -0.52
CA ASP A 110 16.62 -3.73 0.88
C ASP A 110 15.39 -2.91 1.28
N THR A 111 14.79 -2.15 0.36
CA THR A 111 13.63 -1.30 0.61
C THR A 111 12.47 -1.55 -0.36
N ALA A 112 11.25 -1.32 0.11
CA ALA A 112 10.03 -1.44 -0.68
C ALA A 112 9.05 -0.32 -0.40
N TRP A 113 8.17 -0.04 -1.37
CA TRP A 113 7.10 0.95 -1.25
C TRP A 113 5.97 0.47 -0.35
N ARG A 114 5.39 1.40 0.40
CA ARG A 114 4.28 1.20 1.33
C ARG A 114 3.31 2.38 1.25
N VAL A 115 2.08 2.14 1.68
CA VAL A 115 1.05 3.19 1.81
C VAL A 115 0.61 3.29 3.25
N HIS A 116 0.62 4.50 3.81
CA HIS A 116 0.21 4.79 5.17
C HIS A 116 -1.14 5.54 5.16
N PHE A 117 -2.21 4.83 5.49
CA PHE A 117 -3.56 5.38 5.40
C PHE A 117 -3.97 6.26 6.59
N THR A 118 -3.09 6.50 7.59
CA THR A 118 -3.40 7.49 8.64
C THR A 118 -3.22 8.92 8.16
N ASN A 119 -2.34 9.15 7.19
CA ASN A 119 -2.09 10.46 6.59
C ASN A 119 -2.04 10.42 5.05
N GLY A 120 -2.31 9.28 4.42
CA GLY A 120 -2.25 9.14 2.95
C GLY A 120 -0.83 9.14 2.38
N LEU A 121 0.21 9.00 3.20
CA LEU A 121 1.61 9.01 2.78
C LEU A 121 1.93 7.81 1.87
N VAL A 122 2.59 8.10 0.74
CA VAL A 122 3.22 7.11 -0.14
C VAL A 122 4.72 7.23 0.07
N SER A 123 5.32 6.21 0.65
CA SER A 123 6.75 6.21 0.97
C SER A 123 7.32 4.81 0.89
N TYR A 124 8.63 4.66 1.08
CA TYR A 124 9.28 3.37 1.19
C TYR A 124 9.82 3.16 2.60
N ASN A 125 10.21 1.93 2.90
CA ASN A 125 11.00 1.63 4.09
C ASN A 125 11.82 0.35 3.88
N ASP A 126 12.74 0.10 4.81
CA ASP A 126 13.50 -1.14 4.89
C ASP A 126 12.57 -2.36 5.02
N THR A 127 12.87 -3.40 4.23
CA THR A 127 12.07 -4.61 4.06
C THR A 127 11.96 -5.45 5.33
N THR A 128 12.75 -5.16 6.36
CA THR A 128 12.70 -5.82 7.67
C THR A 128 11.57 -5.31 8.57
N TYR A 129 11.00 -4.13 8.30
CA TYR A 129 9.90 -3.57 9.09
C TYR A 129 8.61 -4.37 8.92
N LEU A 130 7.79 -4.37 9.97
CA LEU A 130 6.53 -5.11 10.00
C LEU A 130 5.35 -4.21 9.65
N TYR A 131 4.70 -4.49 8.53
CA TYR A 131 3.46 -3.82 8.09
C TYR A 131 2.41 -4.83 7.67
N PHE A 132 1.16 -4.40 7.57
CA PHE A 132 0.07 -5.26 7.13
C PHE A 132 0.23 -5.61 5.65
N ALA A 133 -0.39 -6.71 5.23
CA ALA A 133 -0.52 -7.06 3.83
C ALA A 133 -1.98 -7.32 3.51
N ARG A 134 -2.38 -7.02 2.28
CA ARG A 134 -3.70 -7.35 1.76
C ARG A 134 -3.53 -7.86 0.35
N CYS A 135 -3.91 -9.11 0.12
CA CYS A 135 -3.64 -9.76 -1.15
C CYS A 135 -4.67 -9.37 -2.22
N VAL A 136 -4.20 -9.33 -3.47
CA VAL A 136 -4.98 -9.02 -4.68
C VAL A 136 -4.76 -10.09 -5.75
N ARG A 137 -5.70 -10.20 -6.68
CA ARG A 137 -5.62 -10.99 -7.91
C ARG A 137 -6.35 -10.31 -9.08
#